data_AF-A0A6M1TIY7-F1
#
_entry.id   AF-A0A6M1TIY7-F1
#
_cell.length_a   1.000
_cell.length_b   1.000
_cell.length_c   1.000
_cell.angle_alpha   90.00
_cell.angle_beta   90.00
_cell.angle_gamma   90.00
#
_symmetry.space_group_name_H-M   'P 1'
#
loop_
_entity.id
_entity.type
_entity.pdbx_description
1 polymer ?
#
loop_
_entity_poly.entity_id
_entity_poly.type
_entity_poly.pdbx_seq_one_letter_code
_entity_poly.pdbx_strand_id
1 'polypeptide(L)'
;MEIIKRMQDNQHFGRIMLVKILFLIEYHLRVKGFNSNYKRWDHGPFDNQLINSVEYNLKKDGWINIESEESKNYDQKVYTPTQMAYEKSHYFKNSWGELDDEIEQILSIFNDANSTQAEIIATVYAAYNDLLIEGKEPSEDEVLDEILNNWHPNKKKISEERWRSAYRWIKEKGLVPTGFGKSTKEAA
;
A
#
# COMPACT_ATOMS: atom_id res chain seq x y z
N MET A 1 -13.57 -2.92 -0.36
CA MET A 1 -14.54 -2.40 0.63
C MET A 1 -14.15 -2.73 2.05
N GLU A 2 -13.75 -3.98 2.37
CA GLU A 2 -13.42 -4.36 3.76
C GLU A 2 -12.29 -3.52 4.36
N ILE A 3 -11.19 -3.30 3.61
CA ILE A 3 -10.11 -2.38 4.01
C ILE A 3 -10.66 -0.97 4.33
N ILE A 4 -11.52 -0.42 3.47
CA ILE A 4 -12.10 0.92 3.65
C ILE A 4 -12.97 0.96 4.92
N LYS A 5 -13.76 -0.08 5.18
CA LYS A 5 -14.57 -0.17 6.40
C LYS A 5 -13.69 -0.19 7.66
N ARG A 6 -12.62 -0.98 7.67
CA ARG A 6 -11.76 -1.12 8.85
C ARG A 6 -10.90 0.11 9.10
N MET A 7 -10.53 0.83 8.04
CA MET A 7 -9.72 2.04 8.14
C MET A 7 -10.54 3.33 8.23
N GLN A 8 -11.88 3.26 8.32
CA GLN A 8 -12.74 4.46 8.23
C GLN A 8 -12.53 5.47 9.36
N ASP A 9 -12.06 5.01 10.53
CA ASP A 9 -11.80 5.86 11.69
C ASP A 9 -10.39 6.49 11.68
N ASN A 10 -9.54 6.12 10.74
CA ASN A 10 -8.23 6.75 10.57
C ASN A 10 -8.39 8.05 9.75
N GLN A 11 -8.17 9.19 10.42
CA GLN A 11 -8.26 10.54 9.83
C GLN A 11 -7.30 10.81 8.64
N HIS A 12 -6.24 10.02 8.50
CA HIS A 12 -5.27 10.10 7.40
C HIS A 12 -5.53 9.05 6.31
N PHE A 13 -6.56 8.21 6.47
CA PHE A 13 -6.95 7.25 5.46
C PHE A 13 -7.50 7.95 4.23
N GLY A 14 -7.03 7.51 3.07
CA GLY A 14 -7.33 8.08 1.78
C GLY A 14 -6.61 7.29 0.70
N ARG A 15 -6.66 7.78 -0.54
CA ARG A 15 -6.15 7.02 -1.70
C ARG A 15 -4.72 6.54 -1.53
N ILE A 16 -3.82 7.41 -1.05
CA ILE A 16 -2.39 7.07 -0.88
C ILE A 16 -2.25 5.85 0.01
N MET A 17 -2.87 5.88 1.20
CA MET A 17 -2.80 4.79 2.17
C MET A 17 -3.48 3.52 1.64
N LEU A 18 -4.66 3.64 1.03
CA LEU A 18 -5.36 2.50 0.42
C LEU A 18 -4.47 1.80 -0.62
N VAL A 19 -3.78 2.54 -1.49
CA VAL A 19 -2.84 1.94 -2.45
C VAL A 19 -1.71 1.21 -1.75
N LYS A 20 -1.17 1.75 -0.65
CA LYS A 20 -0.05 1.12 0.08
C LYS A 20 -0.48 -0.16 0.77
N ILE A 21 -1.68 -0.17 1.35
CA ILE A 21 -2.27 -1.36 1.96
C ILE A 21 -2.56 -2.42 0.89
N LEU A 22 -3.15 -2.05 -0.26
CA LEU A 22 -3.40 -3.00 -1.36
C LEU A 22 -2.10 -3.63 -1.87
N PHE A 23 -1.05 -2.82 -2.02
CA PHE A 23 0.27 -3.31 -2.41
C PHE A 23 0.82 -4.33 -1.41
N LEU A 24 0.80 -4.00 -0.11
CA LEU A 24 1.32 -4.91 0.92
C LEU A 24 0.49 -6.18 1.03
N ILE A 25 -0.84 -6.10 0.96
CA ILE A 25 -1.70 -7.29 0.96
C ILE A 25 -1.35 -8.18 -0.24
N GLU A 26 -1.24 -7.61 -1.44
CA GLU A 26 -0.90 -8.40 -2.63
C GLU A 26 0.47 -9.08 -2.49
N TYR A 27 1.50 -8.31 -2.11
CA TYR A 27 2.88 -8.79 -2.16
C TYR A 27 3.26 -9.63 -0.94
N HIS A 28 2.86 -9.21 0.26
CA HIS A 28 3.22 -9.88 1.51
C HIS A 28 2.40 -11.14 1.74
N LEU A 29 1.08 -11.09 1.49
CA LEU A 29 0.22 -12.26 1.61
C LEU A 29 0.21 -13.12 0.34
N ARG A 30 0.98 -12.72 -0.67
CA ARG A 30 1.19 -13.46 -1.93
C ARG A 30 -0.12 -13.74 -2.67
N VAL A 31 -1.03 -12.78 -2.61
CA VAL A 31 -2.35 -12.87 -3.21
C VAL A 31 -2.22 -12.80 -4.73
N LYS A 32 -2.84 -13.77 -5.41
CA LYS A 32 -2.88 -13.83 -6.88
C LYS A 32 -4.17 -13.17 -7.40
N GLY A 33 -4.13 -12.70 -8.65
CA GLY A 33 -5.32 -12.23 -9.37
C GLY A 33 -5.54 -10.72 -9.40
N PHE A 34 -4.73 -9.92 -8.69
CA PHE A 34 -4.76 -8.46 -8.77
C PHE A 34 -4.24 -7.94 -10.13
N ASN A 35 -3.36 -8.69 -10.79
CA ASN A 35 -2.67 -8.32 -12.03
C ASN A 35 -2.09 -6.89 -11.98
N SER A 36 -1.55 -6.51 -10.83
CA SER A 36 -0.97 -5.20 -10.63
C SER A 36 0.25 -4.96 -11.51
N ASN A 37 0.53 -3.68 -11.76
CA ASN A 37 1.69 -3.16 -12.47
C ASN A 37 2.18 -1.89 -11.74
N TYR A 38 2.62 -2.07 -10.49
CA TYR A 38 3.12 -0.99 -9.66
C TYR A 38 4.33 -0.30 -10.29
N LYS A 39 4.28 1.03 -10.31
CA LYS A 39 5.36 1.90 -10.76
C LYS A 39 5.94 2.72 -9.61
N ARG A 40 7.20 3.13 -9.75
CA ARG A 40 8.00 3.91 -8.79
C ARG A 40 7.65 5.39 -8.89
N TRP A 41 6.51 5.79 -8.31
CA TRP A 41 6.09 7.19 -8.28
C TRP A 41 6.76 7.96 -7.12
N ASP A 42 6.61 9.28 -7.15
CA ASP A 42 7.08 10.17 -6.08
C ASP A 42 6.57 9.77 -4.70
N HIS A 43 5.33 9.28 -4.62
CA HIS A 43 4.69 8.76 -3.41
C HIS A 43 4.88 7.24 -3.20
N GLY A 44 5.85 6.61 -3.86
CA GLY A 44 6.16 5.18 -3.71
C GLY A 44 5.42 4.29 -4.73
N PRO A 45 5.24 2.98 -4.47
CA PRO A 45 4.65 2.06 -5.45
C PRO A 45 3.19 2.44 -5.72
N PHE A 46 2.85 2.67 -6.99
CA PHE A 46 1.51 3.10 -7.38
C PHE A 46 1.11 2.49 -8.74
N ASP A 47 -0.10 1.94 -8.79
CA ASP A 47 -0.74 1.46 -10.01
C ASP A 47 -2.05 2.23 -10.22
N ASN A 48 -2.03 3.16 -11.17
CA ASN A 48 -3.17 4.01 -11.49
C ASN A 48 -4.36 3.21 -12.04
N GLN A 49 -4.10 2.17 -12.84
CA GLN A 49 -5.18 1.37 -13.45
C GLN A 49 -5.89 0.54 -12.39
N LEU A 50 -5.13 -0.09 -11.50
CA LEU A 50 -5.67 -0.87 -10.39
C LEU A 50 -6.57 -0.01 -9.50
N ILE A 51 -6.06 1.12 -8.98
CA ILE A 51 -6.83 1.92 -8.02
C ILE A 51 -8.07 2.54 -8.65
N ASN A 52 -8.00 3.00 -9.91
CA ASN A 52 -9.18 3.55 -10.60
C ASN A 52 -10.21 2.46 -10.89
N SER A 53 -9.79 1.24 -11.23
CA SER A 53 -10.70 0.10 -11.40
C SER A 53 -11.38 -0.29 -10.08
N VAL A 54 -10.60 -0.40 -9.00
CA VAL A 54 -11.12 -0.68 -7.65
C VAL A 54 -12.16 0.35 -7.23
N GLU A 55 -11.82 1.64 -7.31
CA GLU A 55 -12.74 2.72 -6.96
C GLU A 55 -13.98 2.75 -7.83
N TYR A 56 -13.83 2.59 -9.15
CA TYR A 56 -14.95 2.57 -10.09
C TYR A 56 -15.93 1.45 -9.75
N ASN A 57 -15.43 0.21 -9.56
CA ASN A 57 -16.29 -0.93 -9.27
C ASN A 57 -16.99 -0.79 -7.91
N LEU A 58 -16.25 -0.40 -6.86
CA LEU A 58 -16.83 -0.22 -5.52
C LEU A 58 -17.89 0.89 -5.49
N LYS A 59 -17.68 1.98 -6.25
CA LYS A 59 -18.67 3.07 -6.37
C LYS A 59 -19.87 2.64 -7.22
N LYS A 60 -19.63 1.99 -8.36
CA LYS A 60 -20.67 1.49 -9.29
C LYS A 60 -21.61 0.51 -8.58
N ASP A 61 -21.06 -0.37 -7.76
CA ASP A 61 -21.84 -1.36 -7.01
C ASP A 61 -22.50 -0.76 -5.74
N GLY A 62 -22.29 0.54 -5.49
CA GLY A 62 -22.90 1.29 -4.39
C GLY A 62 -22.32 0.93 -3.02
N TRP A 63 -21.13 0.34 -2.95
CA TRP A 63 -20.52 -0.10 -1.69
C TRP A 63 -19.79 1.04 -0.97
N ILE A 64 -19.27 2.02 -1.71
CA ILE A 64 -18.61 3.18 -1.13
C ILE A 64 -19.08 4.48 -1.80
N ASN A 65 -19.10 5.54 -1.02
CA ASN A 65 -19.05 6.90 -1.54
C ASN A 65 -17.59 7.35 -1.65
N ILE A 66 -17.31 8.17 -2.67
CA ILE A 66 -16.00 8.76 -2.89
C ILE A 66 -16.20 10.25 -3.07
N GLU A 67 -15.70 11.02 -2.11
CA GLU A 67 -15.72 12.48 -2.10
C GLU A 67 -14.29 13.02 -2.25
N SER A 68 -14.16 14.28 -2.64
CA SER A 68 -12.89 14.97 -2.72
C SER A 68 -12.94 16.15 -1.75
N GLU A 69 -12.03 16.16 -0.79
CA GLU A 69 -11.83 17.29 0.11
C GLU A 69 -10.68 18.13 -0.41
N GLU A 70 -10.91 19.43 -0.57
CA GLU A 70 -9.86 20.38 -0.88
C GLU A 70 -8.88 20.45 0.30
N SER A 71 -7.70 19.86 0.15
CA SER A 71 -6.58 20.12 1.06
C SER A 71 -5.69 21.20 0.46
N LYS A 72 -4.91 21.88 1.31
CA LYS A 72 -3.99 22.96 0.90
C LYS A 72 -3.00 22.58 -0.21
N ASN A 73 -2.77 21.28 -0.45
CA ASN A 73 -1.72 20.80 -1.35
C ASN A 73 -2.21 19.82 -2.44
N TYR A 74 -3.37 19.16 -2.29
CA TYR A 74 -3.97 18.27 -3.28
C TYR A 74 -5.41 17.87 -2.90
N ASP A 75 -6.22 17.45 -3.87
CA ASP A 75 -7.55 16.87 -3.62
C ASP A 75 -7.42 15.49 -2.96
N GLN A 76 -7.76 15.41 -1.68
CA GLN A 76 -7.74 14.15 -0.95
C GLN A 76 -9.05 13.41 -1.20
N LYS A 77 -8.96 12.16 -1.66
CA LYS A 77 -10.13 11.28 -1.74
C LYS A 77 -10.49 10.76 -0.36
N VAL A 78 -11.73 10.99 0.03
CA VAL A 78 -12.36 10.45 1.24
C VAL A 78 -13.30 9.32 0.81
N TYR A 79 -13.20 8.20 1.51
CA TYR A 79 -14.02 7.02 1.26
C TYR A 79 -14.94 6.77 2.44
N THR A 80 -16.25 6.68 2.18
CA THR A 80 -17.23 6.34 3.21
C THR A 80 -17.93 5.04 2.82
N PRO A 81 -17.87 3.97 3.64
CA PRO A 81 -18.62 2.76 3.36
C PRO A 81 -20.12 3.03 3.46
N THR A 82 -20.91 2.50 2.52
CA THR A 82 -22.37 2.58 2.57
C THR A 82 -22.95 1.39 3.35
N GLN A 83 -24.25 1.43 3.66
CA GLN A 83 -24.97 0.28 4.24
C GLN A 83 -24.76 -1.00 3.42
N MET A 84 -24.72 -0.89 2.08
CA MET A 84 -24.49 -2.02 1.18
C MET A 84 -23.12 -2.67 1.43
N ALA A 85 -22.07 -1.91 1.77
CA ALA A 85 -20.79 -2.51 2.12
C ALA A 85 -20.86 -3.37 3.39
N TYR A 86 -21.68 -3.01 4.37
CA TYR A 86 -21.86 -3.86 5.55
C TYR A 86 -22.62 -5.14 5.22
N GLU A 87 -23.71 -5.05 4.44
CA GLU A 87 -24.51 -6.21 4.01
C GLU A 87 -23.69 -7.20 3.17
N LYS A 88 -22.74 -6.68 2.39
CA LYS A 88 -21.91 -7.46 1.46
C LYS A 88 -20.59 -7.94 2.09
N SER A 89 -20.38 -7.77 3.40
CA SER A 89 -19.15 -8.22 4.10
C SER A 89 -18.88 -9.72 3.96
N HIS A 90 -19.95 -10.53 3.81
CA HIS A 90 -19.82 -11.97 3.61
C HIS A 90 -19.07 -12.36 2.32
N TYR A 91 -19.07 -11.51 1.28
CA TYR A 91 -18.26 -11.76 0.08
C TYR A 91 -16.77 -11.80 0.41
N PHE A 92 -16.31 -10.86 1.25
CA PHE A 92 -14.93 -10.87 1.73
C PHE A 92 -14.65 -12.15 2.52
N LYS A 93 -15.51 -12.48 3.49
CA LYS A 93 -15.33 -13.69 4.32
C LYS A 93 -15.28 -14.97 3.48
N ASN A 94 -16.13 -15.08 2.46
CA ASN A 94 -16.18 -16.28 1.61
C ASN A 94 -14.97 -16.40 0.68
N SER A 95 -14.37 -15.28 0.24
CA SER A 95 -13.25 -15.28 -0.70
C SER A 95 -11.87 -15.18 -0.04
N TRP A 96 -11.80 -14.54 1.13
CA TRP A 96 -10.55 -14.11 1.77
C TRP A 96 -10.56 -14.33 3.29
N GLY A 97 -11.57 -15.03 3.84
CA GLY A 97 -11.68 -15.22 5.29
C GLY A 97 -10.52 -15.99 5.91
N GLU A 98 -9.81 -16.81 5.13
CA GLU A 98 -8.59 -17.49 5.59
C GLU A 98 -7.39 -16.53 5.78
N LEU A 99 -7.43 -15.34 5.18
CA LEU A 99 -6.39 -14.30 5.30
C LEU A 99 -6.82 -13.17 6.24
N ASP A 100 -7.91 -13.33 6.99
CA ASP A 100 -8.52 -12.22 7.75
C ASP A 100 -7.56 -11.71 8.83
N ASP A 101 -6.91 -12.62 9.56
CA ASP A 101 -5.97 -12.29 10.63
C ASP A 101 -4.71 -11.61 10.07
N GLU A 102 -4.18 -12.08 8.94
CA GLU A 102 -3.00 -11.49 8.30
C GLU A 102 -3.32 -10.13 7.67
N ILE A 103 -4.51 -9.96 7.10
CA ILE A 103 -4.99 -8.65 6.63
C ILE A 103 -5.12 -7.71 7.83
N GLU A 104 -5.70 -8.15 8.94
CA GLU A 104 -5.83 -7.33 10.14
C GLU A 104 -4.46 -6.92 10.71
N GLN A 105 -3.48 -7.82 10.71
CA GLN A 105 -2.11 -7.48 11.09
C GLN A 105 -1.52 -6.38 10.20
N ILE A 106 -1.72 -6.45 8.87
CA ILE A 106 -1.31 -5.38 7.96
C ILE A 106 -2.06 -4.09 8.26
N LEU A 107 -3.37 -4.11 8.50
CA LEU A 107 -4.14 -2.89 8.77
C LEU A 107 -3.71 -2.23 10.10
N SER A 108 -3.43 -3.02 11.12
CA SER A 108 -2.99 -2.53 12.44
C SER A 108 -1.73 -1.65 12.38
N ILE A 109 -0.84 -1.92 11.42
CA ILE A 109 0.37 -1.13 11.13
C ILE A 109 0.02 0.29 10.68
N PHE A 110 -1.12 0.48 10.02
CA PHE A 110 -1.55 1.75 9.47
C PHE A 110 -2.54 2.52 10.34
N ASN A 111 -3.11 1.93 11.41
CA ASN A 111 -4.13 2.58 12.25
C ASN A 111 -3.71 3.97 12.74
N ASP A 112 -2.44 4.12 13.17
CA ASP A 112 -1.89 5.39 13.65
C ASP A 112 -0.94 6.07 12.63
N ALA A 113 -0.80 5.50 11.43
CA ALA A 113 0.09 6.03 10.41
C ALA A 113 -0.57 7.18 9.64
N ASN A 114 0.21 8.21 9.33
CA ASN A 114 -0.16 9.18 8.30
C ASN A 114 0.25 8.69 6.90
N SER A 115 -0.20 9.39 5.85
CA SER A 115 0.07 9.00 4.46
C SER A 115 1.57 8.98 4.12
N THR A 116 2.38 9.84 4.74
CA THR A 116 3.84 9.86 4.55
C THR A 116 4.51 8.64 5.16
N GLN A 117 4.09 8.22 6.37
CA GLN A 117 4.57 6.98 6.98
C GLN A 117 4.17 5.78 6.13
N ALA A 118 2.94 5.77 5.62
CA ALA A 118 2.46 4.70 4.74
C ALA A 118 3.28 4.59 3.45
N GLU A 119 3.58 5.72 2.81
CA GLU A 119 4.47 5.80 1.65
C GLU A 119 5.85 5.21 1.95
N ILE A 120 6.46 5.59 3.09
CA ILE A 120 7.80 5.16 3.45
C ILE A 120 7.84 3.65 3.64
N ILE A 121 6.90 3.10 4.41
CA ILE A 121 6.78 1.66 4.67
C ILE A 121 6.69 0.89 3.34
N ALA A 122 5.78 1.29 2.46
CA ALA A 122 5.57 0.60 1.18
C ALA A 122 6.76 0.77 0.22
N THR A 123 7.45 1.91 0.23
CA THR A 123 8.64 2.15 -0.60
C THR A 123 9.80 1.25 -0.17
N VAL A 124 10.07 1.16 1.15
CA VAL A 124 11.11 0.26 1.67
C VAL A 124 10.81 -1.19 1.35
N TYR A 125 9.56 -1.61 1.59
CA TYR A 125 9.12 -2.96 1.27
C TYR A 125 9.30 -3.29 -0.22
N ALA A 126 8.89 -2.37 -1.11
CA ALA A 126 8.98 -2.57 -2.55
C ALA A 126 10.43 -2.63 -3.04
N ALA A 127 11.30 -1.71 -2.62
CA ALA A 127 12.71 -1.73 -3.00
C ALA A 127 13.41 -3.01 -2.54
N TYR A 128 13.14 -3.44 -1.30
CA TYR A 128 13.65 -4.72 -0.79
C TYR A 128 13.12 -5.90 -1.61
N ASN A 129 11.80 -5.94 -1.89
CA ASN A 129 11.20 -7.02 -2.66
C ASN A 129 11.72 -7.08 -4.11
N ASP A 130 11.93 -5.94 -4.76
CA ASP A 130 12.47 -5.88 -6.12
C ASP A 130 13.86 -6.52 -6.19
N LEU A 131 14.74 -6.22 -5.23
CA LEU A 131 16.08 -6.82 -5.13
C LEU A 131 16.00 -8.34 -4.87
N LEU A 132 15.05 -8.81 -4.07
CA LEU A 132 14.81 -10.25 -3.88
C LEU A 132 14.33 -10.92 -5.18
N ILE A 133 13.47 -10.26 -5.96
CA ILE A 133 13.03 -10.77 -7.27
C ILE A 133 14.21 -10.90 -8.24
N GLU A 134 15.21 -10.02 -8.13
CA GLU A 134 16.46 -10.10 -8.89
C GLU A 134 17.41 -11.22 -8.40
N GLY A 135 17.03 -11.97 -7.38
CA GLY A 135 17.84 -13.06 -6.83
C GLY A 135 18.95 -12.59 -5.89
N LYS A 136 18.86 -11.37 -5.37
CA LYS A 136 19.82 -10.83 -4.39
C LYS A 136 19.39 -11.14 -2.95
N GLU A 137 20.33 -11.05 -2.02
CA GLU A 137 20.09 -11.03 -0.57
C GLU A 137 20.55 -9.67 -0.01
N PRO A 138 19.79 -8.59 -0.22
CA PRO A 138 20.30 -7.24 -0.02
C PRO A 138 20.44 -6.89 1.47
N SER A 139 21.54 -6.23 1.78
CA SER A 139 21.78 -5.54 3.04
C SER A 139 20.88 -4.30 3.20
N GLU A 140 20.84 -3.74 4.42
CA GLU A 140 20.15 -2.46 4.67
C GLU A 140 20.66 -1.36 3.74
N ASP A 141 21.98 -1.29 3.52
CA ASP A 141 22.61 -0.28 2.66
C ASP A 141 22.21 -0.42 1.20
N GLU A 142 22.11 -1.64 0.67
CA GLU A 142 21.69 -1.89 -0.71
C GLU A 142 20.21 -1.55 -0.94
N VAL A 143 19.34 -1.83 0.04
CA VAL A 143 17.93 -1.40 -0.04
C VAL A 143 17.83 0.12 -0.03
N LEU A 144 18.63 0.80 0.79
CA LEU A 144 18.65 2.26 0.83
C LEU A 144 19.20 2.87 -0.47
N ASP A 145 20.27 2.30 -1.01
CA ASP A 145 20.84 2.72 -2.29
C ASP A 145 19.81 2.61 -3.42
N GLU A 146 19.07 1.49 -3.47
CA GLU A 146 17.97 1.31 -4.43
C GLU A 146 16.93 2.43 -4.30
N ILE A 147 16.47 2.74 -3.08
CA ILE A 147 15.46 3.80 -2.84
C ILE A 147 16.00 5.19 -3.22
N LEU A 148 17.26 5.48 -2.93
CA LEU A 148 17.78 6.83 -3.11
C LEU A 148 18.23 7.08 -4.55
N ASN A 149 18.66 6.05 -5.28
CA ASN A 149 19.27 6.21 -6.60
C ASN A 149 18.43 5.65 -7.76
N ASN A 150 17.52 4.70 -7.52
CA ASN A 150 16.73 4.04 -8.58
C ASN A 150 15.21 4.23 -8.43
N TRP A 151 14.77 5.03 -7.46
CA TRP A 151 13.40 5.51 -7.32
C TRP A 151 13.30 7.01 -7.62
N HIS A 152 12.08 7.55 -7.55
CA HIS A 152 11.82 8.95 -7.87
C HIS A 152 12.73 9.92 -7.08
N PRO A 153 13.29 10.99 -7.70
CA PRO A 153 14.24 11.89 -7.03
C PRO A 153 13.76 12.51 -5.71
N ASN A 154 12.44 12.64 -5.51
CA ASN A 154 11.85 13.10 -4.25
C ASN A 154 12.21 12.22 -3.04
N LYS A 155 12.63 10.96 -3.22
CA LYS A 155 13.06 10.10 -2.10
C LYS A 155 14.27 10.67 -1.36
N LYS A 156 15.12 11.44 -2.05
CA LYS A 156 16.27 12.17 -1.45
C LYS A 156 15.86 13.32 -0.52
N LYS A 157 14.59 13.74 -0.51
CA LYS A 157 14.07 14.74 0.43
C LYS A 157 13.79 14.17 1.82
N ILE A 158 13.68 12.84 1.93
CA ILE A 158 13.52 12.12 3.20
C ILE A 158 14.93 11.74 3.69
N SER A 159 15.22 11.97 4.97
CA SER A 159 16.53 11.65 5.53
C SER A 159 16.83 10.14 5.48
N GLU A 160 18.11 9.79 5.28
CA GLU A 160 18.56 8.40 5.28
C GLU A 160 18.17 7.67 6.58
N GLU A 161 18.33 8.33 7.73
CA GLU A 161 17.97 7.73 9.02
C GLU A 161 16.49 7.35 9.08
N ARG A 162 15.60 8.13 8.44
CA ARG A 162 14.18 7.79 8.39
C ARG A 162 13.92 6.55 7.53
N TRP A 163 14.70 6.35 6.47
CA TRP A 163 14.66 5.12 5.66
C TRP A 163 15.20 3.91 6.43
N ARG A 164 16.34 4.04 7.12
CA ARG A 164 16.90 2.97 7.97
C ARG A 164 15.95 2.57 9.09
N SER A 165 15.42 3.55 9.81
CA SER A 165 14.41 3.34 10.84
C SER A 165 13.21 2.59 10.30
N ALA A 166 12.70 2.96 9.11
CA ALA A 166 11.60 2.24 8.47
C ALA A 166 11.97 0.81 8.06
N TYR A 167 13.16 0.57 7.51
CA TYR A 167 13.66 -0.77 7.17
C TYR A 167 13.69 -1.70 8.39
N ARG A 168 14.24 -1.23 9.50
CA ARG A 168 14.28 -2.01 10.76
C ARG A 168 12.87 -2.25 11.30
N TRP A 169 12.04 -1.22 11.26
CA TRP A 169 10.67 -1.29 11.75
C TRP A 169 9.79 -2.27 10.96
N ILE A 170 9.85 -2.30 9.63
CA ILE A 170 9.06 -3.27 8.85
C ILE A 170 9.49 -4.71 9.19
N LYS A 171 10.79 -4.95 9.43
CA LYS A 171 11.29 -6.26 9.84
C LYS A 171 10.81 -6.65 11.24
N GLU A 172 10.84 -5.71 12.19
CA GLU A 172 10.30 -5.92 13.54
C GLU A 172 8.80 -6.25 13.51
N LYS A 173 8.05 -5.62 12.61
CA LYS A 173 6.61 -5.89 12.40
C LYS A 173 6.32 -7.13 11.56
N GLY A 174 7.34 -7.90 11.17
CA GLY A 174 7.16 -9.12 10.36
C GLY A 174 6.87 -8.86 8.88
N LEU A 175 6.87 -7.61 8.41
CA LEU A 175 6.72 -7.24 7.01
C LEU A 175 8.03 -7.45 6.23
N VAL A 176 8.48 -8.70 6.16
CA VAL A 176 9.65 -9.11 5.38
C VAL A 176 9.18 -9.62 4.02
N PRO A 177 9.60 -9.02 2.90
CA PRO A 177 9.26 -9.50 1.56
C PRO A 177 9.93 -10.85 1.26
N THR A 178 9.33 -11.59 0.33
CA THR A 178 9.82 -12.92 -0.09
C THR A 178 10.19 -12.97 -1.57
N GLY A 179 10.27 -11.82 -2.26
CA GLY A 179 10.47 -11.76 -3.71
C GLY A 179 9.25 -12.23 -4.51
N PHE A 180 8.04 -12.01 -3.99
CA PHE A 180 6.80 -12.35 -4.71
C PHE A 180 6.34 -11.19 -5.58
N GLY A 181 5.63 -11.51 -6.67
CA GLY A 181 5.01 -10.52 -7.56
C GLY A 181 5.90 -10.09 -8.71
N LYS A 182 5.58 -8.96 -9.34
CA LYS A 182 6.39 -8.35 -10.39
C LYS A 182 7.27 -7.28 -9.74
N SER A 183 8.51 -7.10 -10.21
CA SER A 183 9.29 -5.94 -9.78
C SER A 183 8.59 -4.65 -10.19
N THR A 184 8.71 -3.63 -9.34
CA THR A 184 8.20 -2.31 -9.68
C THR A 184 8.99 -1.73 -10.86
N LYS A 185 8.33 -0.89 -11.67
CA LYS A 185 8.94 -0.26 -12.86
C LYS A 185 9.05 1.23 -12.69
N GLU A 186 9.93 1.88 -13.43
CA GLU A 186 9.96 3.34 -13.50
C GLU A 186 8.59 3.90 -13.93
N ALA A 187 8.20 5.03 -13.34
CA ALA A 187 7.10 5.82 -13.85
C ALA A 187 7.49 6.38 -15.23
N ALA A 188 6.54 6.37 -16.18
CA ALA A 188 6.74 6.93 -17.52
C ALA A 188 6.43 8.42 -17.52
#